data_AF-A0A8B1PKS4-F1
#
_entry.id   AF-A0A8B1PKS4-F1
#
_cell.length_a   1.000
_cell.length_b   1.000
_cell.length_c   1.000
_cell.angle_alpha   90.00
_cell.angle_beta   90.00
_cell.angle_gamma   90.00
#
_symmetry.space_group_name_H-M   'P 1'
#
loop_
_entity.id
_entity.type
_entity.pdbx_description
1 polymer ?
#
loop_
_entity_poly.entity_id
_entity_poly.type
_entity_poly.pdbx_seq_one_letter_code
_entity_poly.pdbx_strand_id
1 'polypeptide(L)' 'MPASGLHAAVQPCAKDRTPTGPVARLGPIVTEADAELVGAWLLAGMPDDGTLPHRLRAVPAPRHIAHLN' A
#
# COMPACT_ATOMS: atom_id res chain seq x y z
N MET A 1 18.40 5.25 -7.16
CA MET A 1 18.13 3.80 -7.04
C MET A 1 16.81 3.63 -6.32
N PRO A 2 15.86 2.80 -6.79
CA PRO A 2 14.71 2.46 -5.96
C PRO A 2 15.25 1.89 -4.64
N ALA A 3 14.76 2.38 -3.51
CA ALA A 3 15.18 1.89 -2.21
C ALA A 3 14.96 0.37 -2.16
N SER A 4 16.01 -0.40 -1.89
CA SER A 4 15.95 -1.85 -1.75
C SER A 4 15.00 -2.20 -0.60
N GLY A 5 13.84 -2.76 -0.92
CA GLY A 5 12.81 -3.10 0.07
C GLY A 5 11.56 -3.68 -0.59
N LEU A 6 10.74 -4.36 0.21
CA LEU A 6 9.50 -4.94 -0.28
C LEU A 6 8.48 -3.83 -0.55
N HIS A 7 7.75 -3.95 -1.66
CA HIS A 7 6.61 -3.09 -1.94
C HIS A 7 5.35 -3.94 -1.91
N ALA A 8 4.26 -3.38 -1.40
CA ALA A 8 2.97 -4.04 -1.34
C ALA A 8 1.88 -3.16 -1.97
N ALA A 9 0.84 -3.81 -2.45
CA ALA A 9 -0.36 -3.17 -2.93
C ALA A 9 -1.54 -3.80 -2.19
N VAL A 10 -2.35 -2.98 -1.54
CA VAL A 10 -3.47 -3.41 -0.72
C VAL A 10 -4.72 -2.75 -1.25
N GLN A 11 -5.78 -3.54 -1.41
CA GLN A 11 -7.04 -3.06 -1.92
C GLN A 11 -8.17 -3.47 -0.96
N PRO A 12 -9.08 -2.55 -0.59
CA PRO A 12 -10.29 -2.93 0.11
C PRO A 12 -11.16 -3.78 -0.81
N CYS A 13 -11.65 -4.90 -0.27
CA CYS A 13 -12.55 -5.80 -0.97
C CYS A 13 -13.72 -6.20 -0.07
N ALA A 14 -14.85 -6.53 -0.68
CA ALA A 14 -15.95 -7.21 -0.03
C ALA A 14 -15.57 -8.66 0.32
N LYS A 15 -16.44 -9.36 1.08
CA LYS A 15 -16.19 -10.74 1.54
C LYS A 15 -16.00 -11.73 0.39
N ASP A 16 -16.62 -11.46 -0.76
CA ASP A 16 -16.49 -12.20 -2.01
C ASP A 16 -15.22 -11.84 -2.81
N ARG A 17 -14.35 -10.99 -2.24
CA ARG A 17 -13.15 -10.41 -2.85
C ARG A 17 -13.40 -9.42 -3.99
N THR A 18 -14.63 -8.96 -4.16
CA THR A 18 -14.94 -7.88 -5.10
C THR A 18 -14.26 -6.58 -4.65
N PRO A 19 -13.48 -5.88 -5.50
CA PRO A 19 -12.90 -4.58 -5.18
C PRO A 19 -13.96 -3.55 -4.77
N THR A 20 -13.76 -2.86 -3.66
CA THR A 20 -14.70 -1.83 -3.18
C THR A 20 -14.11 -0.43 -3.17
N GLY A 21 -12.82 -0.28 -3.49
CA GLY A 21 -12.14 1.00 -3.45
C GLY A 21 -10.75 0.98 -4.10
N PRO A 22 -10.03 2.11 -4.06
CA PRO A 22 -8.74 2.25 -4.70
C PRO A 22 -7.66 1.39 -4.02
N VAL A 23 -6.63 1.05 -4.81
CA VAL A 23 -5.43 0.36 -4.32
C VAL A 23 -4.54 1.35 -3.57
N ALA A 24 -4.22 1.04 -2.31
CA ALA A 24 -3.17 1.68 -1.54
C ALA A 24 -1.82 1.00 -1.85
N ARG A 25 -0.81 1.79 -2.22
CA ARG A 25 0.55 1.28 -2.45
C ARG A 25 1.41 1.57 -1.23
N LEU A 26 2.14 0.56 -0.79
CA LEU A 26 2.94 0.60 0.42
C LEU A 26 4.42 0.32 0.11
N GLY A 27 5.27 0.93 0.93
CA GLY A 27 6.71 0.69 0.94
C GLY A 27 7.56 1.90 0.55
N PRO A 28 8.89 1.73 0.57
CA PRO A 28 9.60 0.46 0.79
C PRO A 28 9.49 -0.04 2.24
N ILE A 29 9.16 -1.33 2.41
CA ILE A 29 9.21 -2.05 3.69
C ILE A 29 10.61 -2.65 3.78
N VAL A 30 11.42 -2.14 4.71
CA VAL A 30 12.86 -2.47 4.78
C VAL A 30 13.18 -3.28 6.02
N THR A 31 12.40 -3.13 7.08
CA THR A 31 12.61 -3.79 8.38
C THR A 31 11.38 -4.56 8.83
N GLU A 32 11.55 -5.47 9.79
CA GLU A 32 10.44 -6.15 10.44
C GLU A 32 9.50 -5.18 11.15
N ALA A 33 10.05 -4.13 11.79
CA ALA A 33 9.25 -3.06 12.40
C ALA A 33 8.38 -2.31 11.37
N ASP A 34 8.84 -2.14 10.13
CA ASP A 34 8.00 -1.60 9.06
C ASP A 34 6.84 -2.54 8.73
N ALA A 35 7.10 -3.85 8.71
CA ALA A 35 6.07 -4.86 8.46
C ALA A 35 5.04 -4.92 9.59
N GLU A 36 5.45 -4.78 10.85
CA GLU A 36 4.55 -4.68 12.00
C GLU A 36 3.64 -3.46 11.92
N LEU A 37 4.18 -2.29 11.57
CA LEU A 37 3.39 -1.07 11.38
C LEU A 37 2.36 -1.23 10.26
N VAL A 38 2.74 -1.84 9.14
CA VAL A 38 1.81 -2.18 8.06
C VAL A 38 0.74 -3.17 8.55
N GLY A 39 1.14 -4.20 9.30
CA GLY A 39 0.22 -5.20 9.86
C GLY A 39 -0.83 -4.59 10.79
N ALA A 40 -0.40 -3.74 11.72
CA ALA A 40 -1.31 -3.02 12.62
C ALA A 40 -2.30 -2.13 11.85
N TRP A 41 -1.82 -1.42 10.83
CA TRP A 41 -2.66 -0.59 9.97
C TRP A 41 -3.69 -1.40 9.17
N LEU A 42 -3.30 -2.58 8.65
CA LEU A 42 -4.22 -3.50 7.97
C LEU A 42 -5.30 -4.04 8.91
N LEU A 43 -4.92 -4.45 10.12
CA LEU A 43 -5.84 -4.94 11.14
C LEU A 43 -6.84 -3.87 11.59
N ALA A 44 -6.42 -2.60 11.61
CA ALA A 44 -7.28 -1.45 11.87
C ALA A 44 -8.23 -1.10 10.71
N GLY A 45 -8.19 -1.84 9.59
CA GLY A 45 -9.06 -1.61 8.45
C GLY A 45 -8.60 -0.52 7.49
N MET A 46 -7.29 -0.24 7.45
CA MET A 46 -6.67 0.73 6.54
C MET A 46 -7.17 2.19 6.68
N PRO A 47 -7.15 2.77 7.89
CA PRO A 47 -7.58 4.14 8.08
C PRO A 47 -6.67 5.15 7.36
N ASP A 48 -7.26 6.25 6.87
CA ASP A 48 -6.56 7.37 6.22
C ASP A 48 -6.31 8.54 7.19
N ASP A 49 -6.09 8.22 8.47
CA ASP A 49 -6.00 9.17 9.59
C ASP A 49 -4.56 9.54 9.97
N GLY A 50 -3.57 9.12 9.18
CA GLY A 50 -2.16 9.35 9.48
C GLY A 50 -1.47 8.23 10.27
N THR A 51 -2.19 7.19 10.73
CA THR A 51 -1.61 6.08 11.53
C THR A 51 -0.50 5.31 10.81
N LEU A 52 -0.57 5.16 9.48
CA LEU A 52 0.54 4.64 8.69
C LEU A 52 1.58 5.73 8.43
N PRO A 53 2.87 5.55 8.79
CA PRO A 53 3.90 6.55 8.53
C PRO A 53 4.03 6.89 7.04
N HIS A 54 4.25 8.18 6.73
CA HIS A 54 4.35 8.66 5.34
C HIS A 54 5.42 7.93 4.52
N ARG A 55 6.55 7.54 5.14
CA ARG A 55 7.61 6.78 4.47
C ARG A 55 7.19 5.40 3.95
N LEU A 56 6.11 4.84 4.51
CA LEU A 56 5.54 3.55 4.09
C LEU A 56 4.35 3.72 3.14
N ARG A 57 3.91 4.96 2.89
CA ARG A 57 2.97 5.26 1.81
C ARG A 57 3.76 5.48 0.53
N ALA A 58 3.66 4.56 -0.41
CA ALA A 58 4.31 4.77 -1.69
C ALA A 58 3.57 5.87 -2.46
N VAL A 59 4.29 6.92 -2.86
CA VAL A 59 3.75 7.96 -3.75
C VAL A 59 3.23 7.26 -5.01
N PRO A 60 2.00 7.57 -5.48
CA PRO A 60 1.49 6.96 -6.70
C PRO A 60 2.49 7.18 -7.83
N ALA A 61 2.94 6.08 -8.45
CA ALA A 61 3.80 6.18 -9.62
C ALA A 61 3.07 7.04 -10.68
N PRO A 62 3.77 7.92 -11.42
CA PRO A 62 3.16 8.66 -12.49
C PRO A 62 2.40 7.70 -13.40
N ARG A 63 1.15 8.06 -13.74
CA ARG A 63 0.26 7.22 -14.54
C ARG A 63 0.87 7.01 -15.92
N HIS A 64 1.58 5.90 -16.11
CA HIS A 64 1.88 5.42 -17.45
C HIS A 64 0.60 4.77 -17.98
N ILE A 65 -0.11 5.49 -18.85
CA ILE A 65 -1.19 4.90 -19.64
C ILE A 65 -0.52 3.90 -20.58
N ALA A 66 -0.73 2.61 -20.32
CA ALA A 66 -0.39 1.59 -21.29
C ALA A 66 -1.34 1.78 -22.48
N HIS A 67 -0.83 2.38 -23.56
CA HIS A 67 -1.49 2.34 -24.85
C HIS A 67 -1.40 0.91 -25.38
N LEU A 68 -2.35 0.07 -24.97
CA LEU A 68 -2.57 -1.23 -25.60
C LEU A 68 -3.47 -0.97 -26.81
N ASN A 69 -2.86 -0.94 -28.00
CA ASN A 69 -3.53 -1.03 -29.29
C ASN A 69 -3.86 -2.48 -29.61
#